data_AF-A0A0Q4HA47-F1
#
_entry.id   AF-A0A0Q4HA47-F1
#
_cell.length_a   1.000
_cell.length_b   1.000
_cell.length_c   1.000
_cell.angle_alpha   90.00
_cell.angle_beta   90.00
_cell.angle_gamma   90.00
#
_symmetry.space_group_name_H-M   'P 1'
#
loop_
_entity.id
_entity.type
_entity.pdbx_description
1 polymer ?
#
loop_
_entity_poly.entity_id
_entity_poly.type
_entity_poly.pdbx_seq_one_letter_code
_entity_poly.pdbx_strand_id
1 'polypeptide(L)'
;MERAARATLHWSLTYTGGLDPVVAADRQHEILSDLHEQAAWASEAGISQRAVARSMRARMLRGIPADLGWRRTQLTGEERATWSAPRVDGLLLAAVALIGIVQVAVGAFIAARQTRALLIGDISFIPNSAAITIALGSIALVATVLLWHRSTRHWGAALLAVTGVLIFAQSVESLYYLSATALLVINGVTWLEPAAYAIGFGVAIACLAGAAQWAKPVHLISATPTRKESR
;
A
#
# COMPACT_ATOMS: atom_id res chain seq x y z
N MET A 1 -10.78 -10.52 26.11
CA MET A 1 -11.86 -9.61 25.70
C MET A 1 -11.56 -8.17 26.13
N GLU A 2 -11.33 -7.91 27.41
CA GLU A 2 -11.01 -6.59 27.98
C GLU A 2 -9.91 -5.79 27.25
N ARG A 3 -8.84 -6.44 26.79
CA ARG A 3 -7.79 -5.77 26.00
C ARG A 3 -8.29 -5.21 24.67
N ALA A 4 -9.25 -5.88 24.01
CA ALA A 4 -9.82 -5.40 22.76
C ALA A 4 -10.79 -4.24 23.02
N ALA A 5 -11.66 -4.36 24.03
CA ALA A 5 -12.56 -3.28 24.44
C ALA A 5 -11.80 -2.01 24.86
N ARG A 6 -10.73 -2.15 25.66
CA ARG A 6 -9.85 -1.01 26.02
C ARG A 6 -9.18 -0.38 24.80
N ALA A 7 -8.76 -1.17 23.82
CA ALA A 7 -8.17 -0.64 22.59
C ALA A 7 -9.20 0.16 21.77
N THR A 8 -10.44 -0.34 21.66
CA THR A 8 -11.54 0.37 21.00
C THR A 8 -11.87 1.69 21.70
N LEU A 9 -11.93 1.70 23.05
CA LEU A 9 -12.16 2.92 23.83
C LEU A 9 -10.99 3.90 23.74
N HIS A 10 -9.76 3.41 23.76
CA HIS A 10 -8.59 4.28 23.61
C HIS A 10 -8.55 4.91 22.21
N TRP A 11 -8.89 4.13 21.18
CA TRP A 11 -9.07 4.64 19.83
C TRP A 11 -10.17 5.71 19.76
N SER A 12 -11.33 5.49 20.40
CA SER A 12 -12.42 6.47 20.41
C SER A 12 -12.03 7.79 21.05
N LEU A 13 -11.35 7.75 22.20
CA LEU A 13 -10.80 8.95 22.84
C LEU A 13 -9.79 9.66 21.94
N THR A 14 -8.97 8.91 21.21
CA THR A 14 -7.93 9.47 20.34
C THR A 14 -8.54 10.19 19.14
N TYR A 15 -9.47 9.56 18.41
CA TYR A 15 -10.01 10.15 17.19
C TYR A 15 -11.07 11.22 17.45
N THR A 16 -11.76 11.19 18.58
CA THR A 16 -12.70 12.27 18.98
C THR A 16 -11.98 13.47 19.62
N GLY A 17 -10.67 13.35 19.89
CA GLY A 17 -9.87 14.44 20.44
C GLY A 17 -9.90 15.70 19.57
N GLY A 18 -10.23 16.83 20.20
CA GLY A 18 -10.31 18.14 19.55
C GLY A 18 -11.63 18.43 18.83
N LEU A 19 -12.64 17.56 18.96
CA LEU A 19 -14.02 17.85 18.55
C LEU A 19 -14.79 18.58 19.64
N ASP A 20 -15.99 19.07 19.29
CA ASP A 20 -16.95 19.59 20.26
C ASP A 20 -17.19 18.57 21.40
N PRO A 21 -17.13 18.97 22.67
CA PRO A 21 -17.25 18.06 23.81
C PRO A 21 -18.55 17.26 23.85
N VAL A 22 -19.66 17.82 23.37
CA VAL A 22 -20.96 17.14 23.36
C VAL A 22 -20.96 16.06 22.28
N VAL A 23 -20.53 16.40 21.06
CA VAL A 23 -20.43 15.44 19.94
C VAL A 23 -19.45 14.30 20.26
N ALA A 24 -18.33 14.62 20.91
CA ALA A 24 -17.36 13.62 21.35
C ALA A 24 -17.94 12.69 22.43
N ALA A 25 -18.64 13.25 23.42
CA ALA A 25 -19.25 12.47 24.50
C ALA A 25 -20.34 11.53 23.98
N ASP A 26 -21.22 12.01 23.11
CA ASP A 26 -22.29 11.20 22.51
C ASP A 26 -21.71 10.00 21.75
N ARG A 27 -20.70 10.25 20.92
CA ARG A 27 -20.06 9.18 20.13
C ARG A 27 -19.33 8.16 21.01
N GLN A 28 -18.69 8.62 22.08
CA GLN A 28 -18.03 7.73 23.04
C GLN A 28 -19.04 6.89 23.81
N HIS A 29 -20.20 7.46 24.17
CA HIS A 29 -21.27 6.75 24.86
C HIS A 29 -21.91 5.68 23.99
N GLU A 30 -22.14 5.98 22.71
CA GLU A 30 -22.62 5.00 21.71
C GLU A 30 -21.68 3.80 21.62
N ILE A 31 -20.37 4.04 21.48
CA ILE A 31 -19.36 2.97 21.40
C ILE A 31 -19.30 2.16 22.71
N LEU A 32 -19.45 2.81 23.87
CA LEU A 32 -19.49 2.13 25.15
C LEU A 32 -20.72 1.22 25.25
N SER A 33 -21.90 1.70 24.84
CA SER A 33 -23.14 0.91 24.80
C SER A 33 -22.98 -0.29 23.88
N ASP A 34 -22.47 -0.09 22.67
CA ASP A 34 -22.28 -1.14 21.66
C ASP A 34 -21.29 -2.23 22.15
N LEU A 35 -20.24 -1.83 22.88
CA LEU A 35 -19.32 -2.76 23.53
C LEU A 35 -19.98 -3.55 24.67
N HIS A 36 -20.89 -2.91 25.43
CA HIS A 36 -21.62 -3.55 26.51
C HIS A 36 -22.64 -4.57 25.97
N GLU A 37 -23.42 -4.18 24.96
CA GLU A 37 -24.37 -5.05 24.26
C GLU A 37 -23.67 -6.25 23.62
N GLN A 38 -22.54 -6.01 22.94
CA GLN A 38 -21.75 -7.10 22.36
C GLN A 38 -21.18 -8.05 23.44
N ALA A 39 -20.88 -7.53 24.63
CA ALA A 39 -20.41 -8.34 25.74
C ALA A 39 -21.53 -9.19 26.37
N ALA A 40 -22.70 -8.60 26.59
CA ALA A 40 -23.89 -9.29 27.09
C ALA A 40 -24.32 -10.41 26.13
N TRP A 41 -24.46 -10.09 24.84
CA TRP A 41 -24.82 -11.07 23.81
C TRP A 41 -23.83 -12.23 23.71
N ALA A 42 -22.53 -11.94 23.78
CA ALA A 42 -21.51 -13.00 23.72
C ALA A 42 -21.53 -13.93 24.94
N SER A 43 -21.91 -13.40 26.11
CA SER A 43 -22.09 -14.18 27.34
C SER A 43 -23.31 -15.10 27.22
N GLU A 44 -24.42 -14.58 26.73
CA GLU A 44 -25.67 -15.34 26.52
C GLU A 44 -25.52 -16.42 25.45
N ALA A 45 -24.81 -16.13 24.35
CA ALA A 45 -24.58 -17.06 23.25
C ALA A 45 -23.45 -18.08 23.51
N GLY A 46 -22.81 -18.05 24.69
CA GLY A 46 -21.72 -18.98 25.03
C GLY A 46 -20.49 -18.88 24.13
N ILE A 47 -20.25 -17.73 23.50
CA ILE A 47 -19.17 -17.56 22.52
C ILE A 47 -17.84 -17.38 23.25
N SER A 48 -16.81 -18.08 22.77
CA SER A 48 -15.47 -17.97 23.36
C SER A 48 -14.96 -16.52 23.37
N GLN A 49 -14.42 -16.08 24.52
CA GLN A 49 -13.88 -14.72 24.70
C GLN A 49 -12.79 -14.36 23.67
N ARG A 50 -12.08 -15.36 23.11
CA ARG A 50 -11.08 -15.18 22.05
C ARG A 50 -11.72 -14.83 20.70
N ALA A 51 -12.84 -15.48 20.36
CA ALA A 51 -13.58 -15.18 19.13
C ALA A 51 -14.18 -13.77 19.19
N VAL A 52 -14.73 -13.38 20.33
CA VAL A 52 -15.27 -12.02 20.58
C VAL A 52 -14.17 -10.96 20.49
N ALA A 53 -13.01 -11.20 21.11
CA ALA A 53 -11.90 -10.26 21.01
C ALA A 53 -11.38 -10.09 19.57
N ARG A 54 -11.41 -11.16 18.76
CA ARG A 54 -11.02 -11.12 17.35
C ARG A 54 -12.04 -10.34 16.51
N SER A 55 -13.33 -10.57 16.74
CA SER A 55 -14.38 -9.85 16.00
C SER A 55 -14.40 -8.36 16.35
N MET A 56 -14.22 -7.99 17.63
CA MET A 56 -14.07 -6.59 18.07
C MET A 56 -12.88 -5.90 17.38
N ARG A 57 -11.69 -6.54 17.37
CA ARG A 57 -10.51 -5.98 16.69
C ARG A 57 -10.72 -5.85 15.18
N ALA A 58 -11.30 -6.86 14.55
CA ALA A 58 -11.55 -6.84 13.11
C ALA A 58 -12.58 -5.76 12.72
N ARG A 59 -13.56 -5.46 13.59
CA ARG A 59 -14.51 -4.37 13.40
C ARG A 59 -13.83 -3.01 13.59
N MET A 60 -13.08 -2.85 14.68
CA MET A 60 -12.31 -1.63 14.96
C MET A 60 -11.39 -1.28 13.78
N LEU A 61 -10.56 -2.21 13.32
CA LEU A 61 -9.62 -1.97 12.21
C LEU A 61 -10.31 -1.60 10.90
N ARG A 62 -11.47 -2.21 10.60
CA ARG A 62 -12.27 -1.86 9.41
C ARG A 62 -13.02 -0.54 9.56
N GLY A 63 -13.29 -0.12 10.80
CA GLY A 63 -13.99 1.12 11.13
C GLY A 63 -13.10 2.37 11.14
N ILE A 64 -11.78 2.23 11.38
CA ILE A 64 -10.82 3.36 11.42
C ILE A 64 -11.00 4.37 10.27
N PRO A 65 -11.12 3.95 8.99
CA PRO A 65 -11.28 4.90 7.90
C PRO A 65 -12.59 5.69 7.99
N ALA A 66 -13.69 5.02 8.35
CA ALA A 66 -14.99 5.65 8.55
C ALA A 66 -14.97 6.64 9.73
N ASP A 67 -14.32 6.27 10.85
CA ASP A 67 -14.16 7.13 12.04
C ASP A 67 -13.39 8.41 11.71
N LEU A 68 -12.31 8.30 10.93
CA LEU A 68 -11.53 9.46 10.47
C LEU A 68 -12.31 10.33 9.48
N GLY A 69 -13.14 9.70 8.63
CA GLY A 69 -14.08 10.39 7.75
C GLY A 69 -15.08 11.24 8.52
N TRP A 70 -15.71 10.63 9.53
CA TRP A 70 -16.65 11.29 10.42
C TRP A 70 -15.99 12.43 11.21
N ARG A 71 -14.78 12.23 11.74
CA ARG A 71 -14.05 13.31 12.43
C ARG A 71 -13.84 14.50 11.50
N ARG A 72 -13.45 14.23 10.25
CA ARG A 72 -13.22 15.28 9.26
C ARG A 72 -14.51 16.05 8.95
N THR A 73 -15.65 15.37 8.78
CA THR A 73 -16.94 16.06 8.59
C THR A 73 -17.29 16.98 9.76
N GLN A 74 -17.01 16.54 11.00
CA GLN A 74 -17.26 17.36 12.19
C GLN A 74 -16.33 18.58 12.29
N LEU A 75 -15.07 18.45 11.87
CA LEU A 75 -14.11 19.56 11.89
C LEU A 75 -14.34 20.57 10.75
N THR A 76 -14.79 20.13 9.58
CA THR A 76 -14.96 21.02 8.41
C THR A 76 -16.36 21.63 8.33
N GLY A 77 -17.33 21.14 9.11
CA GLY A 77 -18.72 21.61 9.07
C GLY A 77 -19.43 21.34 7.73
N GLU A 78 -18.80 20.60 6.83
CA GLU A 78 -19.40 20.21 5.56
C GLU A 78 -20.24 18.95 5.81
N GLU A 79 -21.57 19.11 5.84
CA GLU A 79 -22.57 18.01 5.91
C GLU A 79 -22.38 16.93 4.82
N ARG A 80 -21.48 17.16 3.86
CA ARG A 80 -21.08 16.21 2.82
C ARG A 80 -19.59 16.25 2.54
N ALA A 81 -18.75 15.95 3.53
CA ALA A 81 -17.52 15.23 3.19
C ALA A 81 -17.92 13.78 2.87
N THR A 82 -18.61 13.60 1.73
CA THR A 82 -18.66 12.29 1.09
C THR A 82 -17.22 11.84 1.01
N TRP A 83 -16.95 10.67 1.58
CA TRP A 83 -15.80 9.89 1.19
C TRP A 83 -15.90 9.74 -0.33
N SER A 84 -15.32 10.68 -1.06
CA SER A 84 -15.00 10.50 -2.45
C SER A 84 -14.05 9.32 -2.40
N ALA A 85 -14.58 8.12 -2.69
CA ALA A 85 -13.79 6.92 -2.88
C ALA A 85 -12.49 7.35 -3.59
N PRO A 86 -11.31 6.93 -3.10
CA PRO A 86 -10.04 7.41 -3.64
C PRO A 86 -10.18 7.35 -5.16
N ARG A 87 -10.16 8.52 -5.81
CA ARG A 87 -10.31 8.60 -7.27
C ARG A 87 -9.39 7.52 -7.80
N VAL A 88 -9.86 6.65 -8.70
CA VAL A 88 -9.11 5.47 -9.18
C VAL A 88 -7.63 5.81 -9.47
N ASP A 89 -7.38 7.04 -9.92
CA ASP A 89 -6.08 7.69 -10.05
C ASP A 89 -5.17 7.69 -8.80
N GLY A 90 -5.67 8.04 -7.62
CA GLY A 90 -4.93 8.04 -6.35
C GLY A 90 -4.66 6.64 -5.81
N LEU A 91 -5.60 5.70 -6.00
CA LEU A 91 -5.37 4.29 -5.65
C LEU A 91 -4.29 3.68 -6.56
N LEU A 92 -4.37 3.96 -7.86
CA LEU A 92 -3.38 3.54 -8.85
C LEU A 92 -2.01 4.15 -8.56
N LEU A 93 -1.94 5.44 -8.22
CA LEU A 93 -0.71 6.10 -7.81
C LEU A 93 -0.11 5.45 -6.56
N ALA A 94 -0.92 5.17 -5.54
CA ALA A 94 -0.47 4.49 -4.34
C ALA A 94 0.05 3.08 -4.63
N ALA A 95 -0.63 2.33 -5.49
CA ALA A 95 -0.19 1.00 -5.91
C ALA A 95 1.15 1.03 -6.67
N VAL A 96 1.29 1.93 -7.65
CA VAL A 96 2.54 2.09 -8.42
C VAL A 96 3.69 2.60 -7.55
N ALA A 97 3.42 3.52 -6.62
CA ALA A 97 4.41 3.99 -5.67
C ALA A 97 4.86 2.88 -4.70
N LEU A 98 3.93 2.06 -4.21
CA LEU A 98 4.25 0.91 -3.37
C LEU A 98 5.15 -0.10 -4.11
N ILE A 99 4.84 -0.38 -5.37
CA ILE A 99 5.68 -1.21 -6.25
C ILE A 99 7.11 -0.64 -6.31
N GLY A 100 7.26 0.66 -6.58
CA GLY A 100 8.56 1.31 -6.62
C GLY A 100 9.33 1.22 -5.30
N ILE A 101 8.66 1.47 -4.18
CA ILE A 101 9.24 1.34 -2.83
C ILE A 101 9.75 -0.08 -2.57
N VAL A 102 8.96 -1.09 -2.93
CA VAL A 102 9.36 -2.50 -2.78
C VAL A 102 10.59 -2.83 -3.63
N GLN A 103 10.62 -2.37 -4.89
CA GLN A 103 11.78 -2.57 -5.77
C GLN A 103 13.06 -1.93 -5.19
N VAL A 104 12.96 -0.71 -4.66
CA VAL A 104 14.08 -0.01 -3.99
C VAL A 104 14.55 -0.78 -2.76
N ALA A 105 13.60 -1.25 -1.93
CA ALA A 105 13.91 -2.01 -0.73
C ALA A 105 14.66 -3.33 -1.04
N VAL A 106 14.27 -4.02 -2.12
CA VAL A 106 14.96 -5.23 -2.59
C VAL A 106 16.40 -4.90 -3.01
N GLY A 107 16.60 -3.88 -3.84
CA GLY A 107 17.95 -3.47 -4.26
C GLY A 107 18.84 -3.04 -3.08
N ALA A 108 18.28 -2.26 -2.15
CA ALA A 108 18.99 -1.82 -0.94
C ALA A 108 19.32 -3.00 0.00
N PHE A 109 18.43 -3.98 0.14
CA PHE A 109 18.68 -5.18 0.94
C PHE A 109 19.84 -6.00 0.39
N ILE A 110 19.88 -6.22 -0.93
CA ILE A 110 20.99 -6.93 -1.58
C ILE A 110 22.28 -6.13 -1.43
N ALA A 111 22.27 -4.82 -1.65
CA ALA A 111 23.44 -3.96 -1.41
C ALA A 111 23.97 -4.10 0.03
N ALA A 112 23.09 -3.98 1.03
CA ALA A 112 23.47 -4.07 2.44
C ALA A 112 24.05 -5.45 2.79
N ARG A 113 23.44 -6.53 2.29
CA ARG A 113 23.94 -7.90 2.51
C ARG A 113 25.32 -8.09 1.89
N GLN A 114 25.53 -7.55 0.69
CA GLN A 114 26.81 -7.63 -0.01
C GLN A 114 27.91 -6.83 0.67
N THR A 115 27.63 -5.58 1.06
CA THR A 115 28.58 -4.77 1.82
C THR A 115 28.97 -5.49 3.12
N ARG A 116 28.01 -6.11 3.82
CA ARG A 116 28.30 -6.89 5.02
C ARG A 116 29.18 -8.10 4.73
N ALA A 117 28.92 -8.85 3.66
CA ALA A 117 29.71 -10.02 3.30
C ALA A 117 31.15 -9.66 2.90
N LEU A 118 31.35 -8.55 2.18
CA LEU A 118 32.68 -8.01 1.86
C LEU A 118 33.43 -7.54 3.10
N LEU A 119 32.75 -6.86 4.04
CA LEU A 119 33.36 -6.37 5.28
C LEU A 119 33.82 -7.50 6.21
N ILE A 120 33.11 -8.64 6.21
CA ILE A 120 33.44 -9.82 7.02
C ILE A 120 34.52 -10.69 6.33
N GLY A 121 34.87 -10.38 5.07
CA GLY A 121 35.82 -11.18 4.27
C GLY A 121 35.25 -12.52 3.80
N ASP A 122 33.92 -12.68 3.85
CA ASP A 122 33.21 -13.92 3.51
C ASP A 122 33.18 -14.18 2.00
N ILE A 123 33.27 -13.10 1.20
CA ILE A 123 33.33 -13.14 -0.26
C ILE A 123 34.41 -12.19 -0.77
N SER A 124 35.15 -12.61 -1.81
CA SER A 124 36.19 -11.82 -2.49
C SER A 124 35.74 -11.23 -3.83
N PHE A 125 34.55 -11.59 -4.31
CA PHE A 125 34.03 -11.19 -5.62
C PHE A 125 32.55 -10.81 -5.55
N ILE A 126 32.14 -9.83 -6.37
CA ILE A 126 30.75 -9.38 -6.48
C ILE A 126 30.09 -10.12 -7.66
N PRO A 127 29.10 -11.01 -7.43
CA PRO A 127 28.34 -11.63 -8.51
C PRO A 127 27.66 -10.58 -9.40
N ASN A 128 27.71 -10.77 -10.72
CA ASN A 128 27.11 -9.85 -11.70
C ASN A 128 25.61 -9.64 -11.46
N SER A 129 24.88 -10.67 -11.03
CA SER A 129 23.44 -10.60 -10.69
C SER A 129 23.16 -9.65 -9.53
N ALA A 130 24.02 -9.62 -8.52
CA ALA A 130 23.90 -8.68 -7.39
C ALA A 130 24.15 -7.24 -7.85
N ALA A 131 25.17 -6.99 -8.68
CA ALA A 131 25.45 -5.66 -9.23
C ALA A 131 24.29 -5.15 -10.10
N ILE A 132 23.71 -6.01 -10.94
CA ILE A 132 22.54 -5.69 -11.77
C ILE A 132 21.33 -5.36 -10.89
N THR A 133 21.07 -6.12 -9.83
CA THR A 133 19.92 -5.86 -8.95
C THR A 133 20.05 -4.55 -8.17
N ILE A 134 21.26 -4.20 -7.74
CA ILE A 134 21.55 -2.90 -7.10
C ILE A 134 21.35 -1.75 -8.10
N ALA A 135 21.82 -1.90 -9.34
CA ALA A 135 21.63 -0.91 -10.39
C ALA A 135 20.13 -0.72 -10.71
N LEU A 136 19.38 -1.80 -10.85
CA LEU A 136 17.93 -1.76 -11.07
C LEU A 136 17.19 -1.13 -9.88
N GLY A 137 17.59 -1.40 -8.64
CA GLY A 137 17.03 -0.75 -7.45
C GLY A 137 17.29 0.77 -7.43
N SER A 138 18.45 1.20 -7.90
CA SER A 138 18.80 2.62 -8.05
C SER A 138 17.97 3.29 -9.15
N ILE A 139 17.74 2.60 -10.27
CA ILE A 139 16.84 3.07 -11.33
C ILE A 139 15.40 3.15 -10.82
N ALA A 140 14.93 2.17 -10.04
CA ALA A 140 13.61 2.18 -9.42
C ALA A 140 13.44 3.33 -8.43
N LEU A 141 14.51 3.74 -7.72
CA LEU A 141 14.49 4.93 -6.86
C LEU A 141 14.24 6.19 -7.67
N VAL A 142 14.98 6.38 -8.76
CA VAL A 142 14.78 7.52 -9.67
C VAL A 142 13.36 7.49 -10.25
N ALA A 143 12.88 6.32 -10.68
CA ALA A 143 11.54 6.12 -11.20
C ALA A 143 10.45 6.50 -10.18
N THR A 144 10.67 6.14 -8.91
CA THR A 144 9.76 6.45 -7.80
C THR A 144 9.74 7.96 -7.50
N VAL A 145 10.89 8.62 -7.54
CA VAL A 145 10.99 10.09 -7.41
C VAL A 145 10.25 10.79 -8.54
N LEU A 146 10.31 10.27 -9.77
CA LEU A 146 9.58 10.81 -10.93
C LEU A 146 8.05 10.73 -10.77
N LEU A 147 7.51 9.86 -9.90
CA LEU A 147 6.07 9.82 -9.61
C LEU A 147 5.58 11.04 -8.81
N TRP A 148 6.50 11.75 -8.14
CA TRP A 148 6.18 12.94 -7.34
C TRP A 148 5.60 14.06 -8.21
N HIS A 149 6.21 14.31 -9.37
CA HIS A 149 5.80 15.36 -10.30
C HIS A 149 4.76 14.85 -11.30
N ARG A 150 3.61 15.51 -11.37
CA ARG A 150 2.48 15.14 -12.25
C ARG A 150 2.87 15.03 -13.73
N SER A 151 3.79 15.87 -14.19
CA SER A 151 4.28 15.88 -15.58
C SER A 151 5.17 14.68 -15.93
N THR A 152 5.83 14.05 -14.95
CA THR A 152 6.79 12.96 -15.17
C THR A 152 6.25 11.59 -14.76
N ARG A 153 5.02 11.51 -14.23
CA ARG A 153 4.43 10.26 -13.71
C ARG A 153 4.39 9.12 -14.73
N HIS A 154 4.09 9.43 -15.99
CA HIS A 154 4.04 8.41 -17.04
C HIS A 154 5.42 7.80 -17.31
N TRP A 155 6.48 8.61 -17.28
CA TRP A 155 7.86 8.14 -17.40
C TRP A 155 8.29 7.31 -16.18
N GLY A 156 7.97 7.76 -14.96
CA GLY A 156 8.26 6.99 -13.75
C GLY A 156 7.58 5.62 -13.75
N ALA A 157 6.31 5.57 -14.16
CA ALA A 157 5.56 4.31 -14.25
C ALA A 157 6.09 3.37 -15.36
N ALA A 158 6.43 3.91 -16.53
CA ALA A 158 7.03 3.11 -17.61
C ALA A 158 8.38 2.53 -17.19
N LEU A 159 9.20 3.32 -16.51
CA LEU A 159 10.50 2.88 -16.01
C LEU A 159 10.35 1.79 -14.93
N LEU A 160 9.38 1.94 -14.01
CA LEU A 160 9.04 0.92 -13.00
C LEU A 160 8.52 -0.39 -13.59
N ALA A 161 7.85 -0.34 -14.74
CA ALA A 161 7.40 -1.53 -15.45
C ALA A 161 8.60 -2.35 -15.95
N VAL A 162 9.59 -1.68 -16.55
CA VAL A 162 10.82 -2.31 -17.05
C VAL A 162 11.64 -2.88 -15.89
N THR A 163 11.88 -2.08 -14.84
CA THR A 163 12.65 -2.55 -13.68
C THR A 163 11.93 -3.65 -12.91
N GLY A 164 10.60 -3.65 -12.86
CA GLY A 164 9.81 -4.68 -12.19
C GLY A 164 10.01 -6.08 -12.78
N VAL A 165 10.02 -6.22 -14.11
CA VAL A 165 10.30 -7.51 -14.77
C VAL A 165 11.73 -7.96 -14.49
N LEU A 166 12.70 -7.06 -14.63
CA LEU A 166 14.12 -7.39 -14.54
C LEU A 166 14.57 -7.70 -13.11
N ILE A 167 14.08 -6.96 -12.11
CA ILE A 167 14.41 -7.20 -10.70
C ILE A 167 13.91 -8.57 -10.26
N PHE A 168 12.69 -8.97 -10.63
CA PHE A 168 12.14 -10.25 -10.20
C PHE A 168 12.84 -11.44 -10.86
N ALA A 169 13.21 -11.32 -12.14
CA ALA A 169 14.01 -12.33 -12.83
C ALA A 169 15.39 -12.50 -12.17
N GLN A 170 16.06 -11.39 -11.85
CA GLN A 170 17.42 -11.40 -11.27
C GLN A 170 17.45 -11.65 -9.75
N SER A 171 16.36 -11.42 -9.03
CA SER A 171 16.30 -11.66 -7.58
C SER A 171 16.32 -13.15 -7.26
N VAL A 172 15.71 -14.00 -8.09
CA VAL A 172 15.75 -15.47 -7.93
C VAL A 172 17.18 -15.98 -8.09
N GLU A 173 17.89 -15.50 -9.12
CA GLU A 173 19.29 -15.84 -9.37
C GLU A 173 20.21 -15.29 -8.26
N SER A 174 19.98 -14.06 -7.79
CA SER A 174 20.76 -13.47 -6.68
C SER A 174 20.55 -14.23 -5.35
N LEU A 175 19.33 -14.70 -5.08
CA LEU A 175 19.02 -15.49 -3.89
C LEU A 175 19.71 -16.85 -3.90
N TYR A 176 19.89 -17.45 -5.08
CA TYR A 176 20.62 -18.70 -5.26
C TYR A 176 22.08 -18.59 -4.77
N TYR A 177 22.77 -17.50 -5.11
CA TYR A 177 24.17 -17.30 -4.71
C TYR A 177 24.34 -16.78 -3.27
N LEU A 178 23.34 -16.09 -2.70
CA LEU A 178 23.49 -15.39 -1.41
C LEU A 178 22.95 -16.15 -0.19
N SER A 179 22.27 -17.30 -0.38
CA SER A 179 21.59 -17.96 0.73
C SER A 179 21.47 -19.48 0.55
N ALA A 180 22.15 -20.24 1.39
CA ALA A 180 22.01 -21.70 1.48
C ALA A 180 20.57 -22.14 1.76
N THR A 181 19.82 -21.35 2.54
CA THR A 181 18.38 -21.59 2.80
C THR A 181 17.52 -21.33 1.56
N ALA A 182 17.86 -20.33 0.74
CA ALA A 182 17.14 -20.06 -0.50
C ALA A 182 17.40 -21.16 -1.52
N LEU A 183 18.62 -21.70 -1.55
CA LEU A 183 18.98 -22.83 -2.41
C LEU A 183 18.15 -24.08 -2.11
N LEU A 184 17.86 -24.36 -0.83
CA LEU A 184 16.95 -25.43 -0.42
C LEU A 184 15.49 -25.17 -0.84
N VAL A 185 15.01 -23.94 -0.73
CA VAL A 185 13.64 -23.57 -1.13
C VAL A 185 13.47 -23.58 -2.65
N ILE A 186 14.44 -23.05 -3.40
CA ILE A 186 14.42 -23.01 -4.88
C ILE A 186 14.46 -24.44 -5.44
N ASN A 187 15.32 -25.32 -4.90
CA ASN A 187 15.37 -26.71 -5.33
C ASN A 187 14.13 -27.52 -4.89
N GLY A 188 13.49 -27.16 -3.77
CA GLY A 188 12.25 -27.79 -3.32
C GLY A 188 10.98 -27.30 -4.03
N VAL A 189 11.04 -26.14 -4.69
CA VAL A 189 9.88 -25.45 -5.27
C VAL A 189 10.18 -25.06 -6.72
N THR A 190 10.06 -26.02 -7.63
CA THR A 190 10.37 -25.85 -9.07
C THR A 190 9.51 -24.81 -9.78
N TRP A 191 8.36 -24.41 -9.21
CA TRP A 191 7.49 -23.39 -9.76
C TRP A 191 7.84 -21.95 -9.31
N LEU A 192 8.84 -21.78 -8.45
CA LEU A 192 9.19 -20.48 -7.87
C LEU A 192 9.72 -19.49 -8.93
N GLU A 193 10.51 -19.98 -9.87
CA GLU A 193 11.02 -19.19 -10.99
C GLU A 193 9.90 -18.70 -11.93
N PRO A 194 9.01 -19.56 -12.47
CA PRO A 194 7.89 -19.08 -13.29
C PRO A 194 6.90 -18.21 -12.50
N ALA A 195 6.72 -18.43 -11.19
CA ALA A 195 5.92 -17.53 -10.37
C ALA A 195 6.56 -16.14 -10.20
N ALA A 196 7.88 -16.06 -10.06
CA ALA A 196 8.58 -14.77 -10.03
C ALA A 196 8.40 -14.00 -11.34
N TYR A 197 8.47 -14.68 -12.48
CA TYR A 197 8.17 -14.07 -13.79
C TYR A 197 6.71 -13.61 -13.87
N ALA A 198 5.75 -14.44 -13.46
CA ALA A 198 4.33 -14.07 -13.46
C ALA A 198 4.04 -12.83 -12.60
N ILE A 199 4.67 -12.74 -11.43
CA ILE A 199 4.58 -11.56 -10.55
C ILE A 199 5.22 -10.34 -11.23
N GLY A 200 6.42 -10.48 -11.81
CA GLY A 200 7.09 -9.42 -12.55
C GLY A 200 6.25 -8.86 -13.70
N PHE A 201 5.63 -9.74 -14.50
CA PHE A 201 4.72 -9.33 -15.58
C PHE A 201 3.45 -8.65 -15.04
N GLY A 202 2.86 -9.15 -13.96
CA GLY A 202 1.70 -8.51 -13.33
C GLY A 202 2.01 -7.09 -12.86
N VAL A 203 3.18 -6.90 -12.24
CA VAL A 203 3.70 -5.59 -11.84
C VAL A 203 3.89 -4.67 -13.05
N ALA A 204 4.45 -5.20 -14.13
CA ALA A 204 4.68 -4.43 -15.36
C ALA A 204 3.37 -3.97 -16.00
N ILE A 205 2.38 -4.86 -16.08
CA ILE A 205 1.04 -4.54 -16.60
C ILE A 205 0.38 -3.43 -15.77
N ALA A 206 0.44 -3.53 -14.44
CA ALA A 206 -0.10 -2.50 -13.55
C ALA A 206 0.60 -1.14 -13.74
N CYS A 207 1.92 -1.14 -13.87
CA CYS A 207 2.69 0.09 -14.10
C CYS A 207 2.44 0.68 -15.49
N LEU A 208 2.32 -0.14 -16.54
CA LEU A 208 1.98 0.31 -17.89
C LEU A 208 0.55 0.87 -17.97
N ALA A 209 -0.41 0.27 -17.26
CA ALA A 209 -1.76 0.81 -17.15
C ALA A 209 -1.75 2.21 -16.50
N GLY A 210 -0.95 2.40 -15.44
CA GLY A 210 -0.70 3.71 -14.83
C GLY A 210 -0.05 4.70 -15.79
N ALA A 211 0.99 4.27 -16.52
CA ALA A 211 1.67 5.09 -17.52
C ALA A 211 0.70 5.56 -18.61
N ALA A 212 -0.11 4.65 -19.16
CA ALA A 212 -1.09 4.97 -20.21
C ALA A 212 -2.19 5.91 -19.69
N GLN A 213 -2.64 5.75 -18.45
CA GLN A 213 -3.62 6.66 -17.83
C GLN A 213 -3.06 8.07 -17.67
N TRP A 214 -1.80 8.21 -17.25
CA TRP A 214 -1.15 9.50 -17.01
C TRP A 214 -0.55 10.15 -18.26
N ALA A 215 -0.42 9.39 -19.36
CA ALA A 215 0.04 9.91 -20.65
C ALA A 215 -1.07 10.57 -21.48
N LYS A 216 -2.36 10.40 -21.13
CA LYS A 216 -3.45 11.00 -21.90
C LYS A 216 -3.39 12.54 -21.83
N PRO A 217 -3.17 13.26 -22.94
CA PRO A 217 -3.34 14.70 -22.96
C PRO A 217 -4.82 15.00 -22.70
N VAL A 218 -5.09 16.00 -21.85
CA VAL A 218 -6.43 16.58 -21.72
C VAL A 218 -6.80 17.07 -23.11
N HIS A 219 -7.62 16.32 -23.85
CA HIS A 219 -8.24 16.85 -25.05
C HIS A 219 -9.07 18.05 -24.61
N LEU A 220 -8.58 19.24 -24.94
CA LEU A 220 -9.34 20.47 -24.98
C LEU A 220 -10.60 20.17 -25.80
N ILE A 221 -11.71 19.93 -25.12
CA ILE A 221 -13.02 20.03 -25.73
C ILE A 221 -13.15 21.51 -26.06
N SER A 222 -12.79 21.88 -27.30
CA SER A 222 -13.09 23.17 -27.87
C SER A 222 -14.60 23.37 -27.76
N ALA A 223 -15.02 24.17 -26.79
CA ALA A 223 -16.38 24.66 -26.71
C ALA A 223 -16.59 25.55 -27.93
N THR A 224 -17.14 24.99 -29.01
CA THR A 224 -17.68 25.80 -30.10
C THR A 224 -18.97 26.44 -29.58
N PRO A 225 -19.05 27.77 -29.44
CA PRO A 225 -20.26 28.41 -28.97
C PRO A 225 -21.37 28.22 -30.01
N THR A 226 -22.52 27.74 -29.53
CA THR A 226 -23.77 27.76 -30.28
C THR A 226 -24.20 29.21 -30.55
N ARG A 227 -24.89 29.39 -31.69
CA ARG A 227 -25.95 30.38 -31.97
C ARG A 227 -25.65 31.40 -33.09
N LYS A 228 -26.28 31.15 -34.25
CA LYS A 228 -26.94 32.16 -35.08
C LYS A 228 -28.34 31.60 -35.36
N GLU A 229 -29.33 31.99 -34.56
CA GLU A 229 -30.36 32.98 -34.94
C GLU A 229 -31.06 32.62 -36.24
N SER A 230 -32.19 31.92 -36.10
CA SER A 230 -33.25 31.81 -37.10
C SER A 230 -33.97 33.16 -37.23
N ARG A 231 -34.08 33.65 -38.46
CA ARG A 231 -35.18 34.52 -38.90
C ARG A 231 -36.16 33.69 -39.71
#